data_AF-K2E3F4-F1
#
_entry.id   AF-K2E3F4-F1
#
_cell.length_a   1.000
_cell.length_b   1.000
_cell.length_c   1.000
_cell.angle_alpha   90.00
_cell.angle_beta   90.00
_cell.angle_gamma   90.00
#
_symmetry.space_group_name_H-M   'P 1'
#
loop_
_entity.id
_entity.type
_entity.pdbx_description
1 polymer ?
#
loop_
_entity_poly.entity_id
_entity_poly.type
_entity_poly.pdbx_seq_one_letter_code
_entity_poly.pdbx_strand_id
1 'polypeptide(L)'
;MSLTFSMAFLTILGLFFHPVFMPIIQSAKKQLRQSLKKRVLNARVTRTLKESIKAVTKAVKDNSPEKAQETLRLAYKTIDTAAKKHLLHPNNANRKKSNLAKWVKGMGAAAAAREGVAAKTKKTDAAKNTSGTKTGGAKKSSAAKAAAKTKNKKATSKK
;
A
#
# COMPACT_ATOMS: atom_id res chain seq x y z
N MET A 1 -3.13 -50.36 48.18
CA MET A 1 -2.25 -50.83 47.09
C MET A 1 -2.52 -50.01 45.85
N SER A 2 -1.77 -48.95 45.58
CA SER A 2 -0.51 -48.98 44.83
C SER A 2 -0.69 -49.48 43.39
N LEU A 3 -0.82 -48.55 42.43
CA LEU A 3 0.18 -48.43 41.37
C LEU A 3 -0.04 -47.15 40.55
N THR A 4 0.81 -46.17 40.85
CA THR A 4 1.12 -45.01 40.04
C THR A 4 1.69 -45.44 38.68
N PHE A 5 0.86 -45.57 37.65
CA PHE A 5 1.34 -45.79 36.28
C PHE A 5 1.55 -44.46 35.56
N SER A 6 2.78 -43.97 35.67
CA SER A 6 3.53 -43.31 34.60
C SER A 6 2.98 -41.99 34.02
N MET A 7 3.27 -40.92 34.77
CA MET A 7 3.47 -39.55 34.31
C MET A 7 4.68 -39.42 33.34
N ALA A 8 4.75 -40.14 32.22
CA ALA A 8 5.98 -40.13 31.41
C ALA A 8 5.89 -40.57 29.93
N PHE A 9 4.84 -40.26 29.16
CA PHE A 9 4.90 -40.56 27.71
C PHE A 9 4.31 -39.54 26.72
N LEU A 10 4.01 -38.31 27.16
CA LEU A 10 3.69 -37.22 26.23
C LEU A 10 4.56 -35.97 26.45
N THR A 11 5.83 -36.21 26.78
CA THR A 11 6.92 -35.24 26.79
C THR A 11 7.82 -35.37 25.56
N ILE A 12 7.29 -35.90 24.44
CA ILE A 12 7.98 -35.91 23.13
C ILE A 12 7.42 -34.80 22.23
N LEU A 13 7.47 -33.56 22.71
CA LEU A 13 7.53 -32.38 21.85
C LEU A 13 8.61 -31.41 22.36
N GLY A 14 9.67 -31.97 22.96
CA GLY A 14 10.85 -31.27 23.46
C GLY A 14 11.94 -31.09 22.40
N LEU A 15 11.58 -30.71 21.17
CA LEU A 15 12.57 -30.39 20.12
C LEU A 15 12.05 -29.46 19.02
N PHE A 16 11.15 -28.54 19.39
CA PHE A 16 10.85 -27.37 18.56
C PHE A 16 11.55 -26.10 19.09
N PHE A 17 12.67 -26.27 19.80
CA PHE A 17 13.59 -25.17 20.06
C PHE A 17 14.43 -24.96 18.80
N HIS A 18 13.93 -24.09 17.93
CA HIS A 18 14.58 -23.68 16.71
C HIS A 18 16.03 -23.29 16.99
N PRO A 19 17.02 -23.86 16.27
CA PRO A 19 18.39 -23.39 16.39
C PRO A 19 18.38 -21.93 15.94
N VAL A 20 18.63 -21.02 16.90
CA VAL A 20 18.89 -19.62 16.61
C VAL A 20 20.18 -19.62 15.80
N PHE A 21 20.04 -19.67 14.48
CA PHE A 21 21.13 -19.60 13.52
C PHE A 21 21.89 -18.31 13.78
N MET A 22 22.90 -18.40 14.64
CA MET A 22 23.67 -17.26 15.10
C MET A 22 24.61 -16.91 13.96
N PRO A 23 24.43 -15.74 13.30
CA PRO A 23 25.17 -15.47 12.08
C PRO A 23 26.66 -15.45 12.38
N ILE A 24 27.46 -16.22 11.64
CA ILE A 24 28.89 -16.35 11.90
C ILE A 24 29.63 -15.07 11.46
N ILE A 25 29.24 -14.53 10.30
CA ILE A 25 29.84 -13.36 9.68
C ILE A 25 29.44 -12.07 10.43
N GLN A 26 30.41 -11.18 10.69
CA GLN A 26 30.17 -9.93 11.42
C GLN A 26 29.10 -9.03 10.77
N SER A 27 29.07 -8.95 9.44
CA SER A 27 28.05 -8.20 8.69
C SER A 27 26.64 -8.76 8.94
N ALA A 28 26.50 -10.08 9.00
CA ALA A 28 25.22 -10.74 9.25
C ALA A 28 24.74 -10.51 10.69
N LYS A 29 25.64 -10.54 11.69
CA LYS A 29 25.31 -10.15 13.08
C LYS A 29 24.80 -8.70 13.16
N LYS A 30 25.40 -7.78 12.40
CA LYS A 30 24.94 -6.38 12.30
C LYS A 30 23.56 -6.28 11.63
N GLN A 31 23.34 -6.97 10.51
CA GLN A 31 22.07 -6.98 9.81
C GLN A 31 20.93 -7.56 10.67
N LEU A 32 21.20 -8.62 11.44
CA LEU A 32 20.23 -9.19 12.38
C LEU A 32 19.79 -8.15 13.43
N ARG A 33 20.73 -7.45 14.06
CA ARG A 33 20.40 -6.39 15.03
C ARG A 33 19.60 -5.26 14.39
N GLN A 34 19.96 -4.84 13.18
CA GLN A 34 19.24 -3.79 12.45
C GLN A 34 17.83 -4.22 12.02
N SER A 35 17.68 -5.46 11.55
CA SER A 35 16.40 -5.99 11.09
C SER A 35 15.41 -6.14 12.24
N LEU A 36 15.85 -6.57 13.42
CA LEU A 36 15.01 -6.64 14.62
C LEU A 36 14.49 -5.25 15.03
N LYS A 37 15.36 -4.25 15.07
CA LYS A 37 14.96 -2.86 15.37
C LYS A 37 13.95 -2.33 14.35
N LYS A 38 14.21 -2.51 13.06
CA LYS A 38 13.30 -2.11 11.98
C LYS A 38 11.96 -2.86 12.06
N ARG A 39 11.99 -4.16 12.38
CA ARG A 39 10.78 -4.99 12.51
C ARG A 39 9.82 -4.43 13.56
N VAL A 40 10.32 -4.07 14.74
CA VAL A 40 9.48 -3.51 15.82
C VAL A 40 8.83 -2.20 15.40
N LEU A 41 9.59 -1.28 14.81
CA LEU A 41 9.07 0.02 14.35
C LEU A 41 8.06 -0.15 13.21
N ASN A 42 8.37 -1.00 12.23
CA ASN A 42 7.49 -1.25 11.10
C ASN A 42 6.21 -1.97 11.52
N ALA A 43 6.28 -2.88 12.49
CA ALA A 43 5.10 -3.57 13.02
C ALA A 43 4.10 -2.58 13.64
N ARG A 44 4.59 -1.60 14.41
CA ARG A 44 3.73 -0.55 15.01
C ARG A 44 2.98 0.25 13.95
N VAL A 45 3.70 0.78 12.95
CA VAL A 45 3.10 1.60 11.89
C VAL A 45 2.19 0.77 10.97
N THR A 46 2.56 -0.48 10.69
CA THR A 46 1.73 -1.38 9.88
C THR A 46 0.44 -1.75 10.61
N ARG A 47 0.49 -1.93 11.93
CA ARG A 47 -0.69 -2.19 12.76
C ARG A 47 -1.65 -1.01 12.73
N THR A 48 -1.17 0.21 12.99
CA THR A 48 -2.02 1.41 12.96
C THR A 48 -2.61 1.65 11.57
N LEU A 49 -1.86 1.41 10.50
CA LEU A 49 -2.36 1.49 9.12
C LEU A 49 -3.45 0.46 8.82
N LYS A 50 -3.32 -0.78 9.33
CA LYS A 50 -4.36 -1.80 9.19
C LYS A 50 -5.61 -1.42 10.00
N GLU A 51 -5.43 -0.89 11.20
CA GLU A 51 -6.53 -0.45 12.08
C GLU A 51 -7.30 0.72 11.47
N SER A 52 -6.62 1.72 10.90
CA SER A 52 -7.29 2.85 10.24
C SER A 52 -8.10 2.43 9.01
N ILE A 53 -7.56 1.53 8.19
CA ILE A 53 -8.28 0.95 7.04
C ILE A 53 -9.50 0.15 7.51
N LYS A 54 -9.35 -0.65 8.58
CA LYS A 54 -10.46 -1.42 9.17
C LYS A 54 -11.54 -0.48 9.71
N ALA A 55 -11.19 0.63 10.33
CA ALA A 55 -12.15 1.61 10.86
C ALA A 55 -13.02 2.20 9.74
N VAL A 56 -12.42 2.62 8.63
CA VAL A 56 -13.17 3.09 7.44
C VAL A 56 -14.06 1.98 6.90
N THR A 57 -13.54 0.75 6.79
CA THR A 57 -14.32 -0.38 6.27
C THR A 57 -15.51 -0.72 7.18
N LYS A 58 -15.36 -0.58 8.50
CA LYS A 58 -16.46 -0.75 9.47
C LYS A 58 -17.50 0.34 9.32
N ALA A 59 -17.08 1.61 9.31
CA ALA A 59 -17.99 2.74 9.10
C ALA A 59 -18.78 2.62 7.78
N VAL A 60 -18.15 2.04 6.74
CA VAL A 60 -18.81 1.76 5.47
C VAL A 60 -19.88 0.68 5.59
N LYS A 61 -19.62 -0.39 6.35
CA LYS A 61 -20.60 -1.45 6.61
C LYS A 61 -21.75 -0.99 7.49
N ASP A 62 -21.47 -0.10 8.44
CA ASP A 62 -22.43 0.43 9.40
C ASP A 62 -23.31 1.55 8.79
N ASN A 63 -23.14 1.87 7.50
CA ASN A 63 -23.89 2.89 6.74
C ASN A 63 -23.91 4.30 7.36
N SER A 64 -22.90 4.67 8.13
CA SER A 64 -22.81 6.01 8.76
C SER A 64 -21.93 6.95 7.92
N PRO A 65 -22.52 7.89 7.15
CA PRO A 65 -21.77 8.72 6.21
C PRO A 65 -20.83 9.71 6.91
N GLU A 66 -21.25 10.30 8.03
CA GLU A 66 -20.45 11.27 8.80
C GLU A 66 -19.19 10.62 9.38
N LYS A 67 -19.36 9.50 10.08
CA LYS A 67 -18.25 8.72 10.64
C LYS A 67 -17.31 8.20 9.57
N ALA A 68 -17.84 7.82 8.39
CA ALA A 68 -17.02 7.39 7.26
C ALA A 68 -16.11 8.52 6.74
N GLN A 69 -16.59 9.76 6.69
CA GLN A 69 -15.79 10.91 6.25
C GLN A 69 -14.68 11.26 7.25
N GLU A 70 -14.99 11.24 8.55
CA GLU A 70 -14.01 11.53 9.60
C GLU A 70 -12.90 10.47 9.62
N THR A 71 -13.28 9.19 9.64
CA THR A 71 -12.32 8.08 9.63
C THR A 71 -11.49 8.05 8.34
N LEU A 72 -12.05 8.48 7.20
CA LEU A 72 -11.31 8.62 5.94
C LEU A 72 -10.19 9.66 6.04
N ARG A 73 -10.44 10.82 6.66
CA ARG A 73 -9.42 11.86 6.88
C ARG A 73 -8.26 11.32 7.73
N LEU A 74 -8.57 10.61 8.81
CA LEU A 74 -7.57 9.95 9.67
C LEU A 74 -6.79 8.87 8.89
N ALA A 75 -7.48 8.06 8.09
CA ALA A 75 -6.85 7.06 7.25
C ALA A 75 -5.85 7.67 6.26
N TYR A 76 -6.18 8.79 5.61
CA TYR A 76 -5.25 9.49 4.70
C TYR A 76 -3.98 9.96 5.42
N LYS A 77 -4.12 10.57 6.60
CA LYS A 77 -2.97 10.98 7.42
C LYS A 77 -2.04 9.80 7.73
N THR A 78 -2.61 8.65 8.10
CA THR A 78 -1.82 7.45 8.41
C THR A 78 -1.14 6.86 7.17
N ILE A 79 -1.84 6.82 6.02
CA ILE A 79 -1.30 6.30 4.75
C ILE A 79 -0.14 7.16 4.26
N ASP A 80 -0.27 8.49 4.33
CA ASP A 80 0.77 9.40 3.88
C ASP A 80 1.99 9.39 4.81
N THR A 81 1.78 9.21 6.10
CA THR A 81 2.88 8.99 7.05
C THR A 81 3.62 7.67 6.73
N ALA A 82 2.90 6.61 6.40
CA ALA A 82 3.50 5.33 6.03
C ALA A 82 4.28 5.41 4.69
N ALA A 83 3.80 6.23 3.75
CA ALA A 83 4.51 6.50 2.49
C ALA A 83 5.80 7.29 2.73
N LYS A 84 5.75 8.37 3.53
CA LYS A 84 6.93 9.16 3.92
C LYS A 84 7.98 8.33 4.65
N LYS A 85 7.57 7.35 5.46
CA LYS A 85 8.47 6.43 6.16
C LYS A 85 8.98 5.27 5.27
N HIS A 86 8.68 5.28 3.97
CA HIS A 86 9.05 4.24 3.00
C HIS A 86 8.54 2.83 3.35
N LEU A 87 7.47 2.72 4.15
CA LEU A 87 6.81 1.43 4.40
C LEU A 87 5.90 1.02 3.24
N LEU A 88 5.32 2.01 2.56
CA LEU A 88 4.51 1.81 1.36
C LEU A 88 5.12 2.59 0.21
N HIS A 89 5.19 1.96 -0.96
CA HIS A 89 5.51 2.67 -2.18
C HIS A 89 4.44 3.76 -2.45
N PRO A 90 4.81 4.95 -2.97
CA PRO A 90 3.86 6.04 -3.23
C PRO A 90 2.66 5.60 -4.08
N ASN A 91 2.90 4.79 -5.12
CA ASN A 91 1.81 4.25 -5.93
C ASN A 91 0.87 3.33 -5.15
N ASN A 92 1.40 2.55 -4.19
CA ASN A 92 0.57 1.71 -3.32
C ASN A 92 -0.28 2.57 -2.39
N ALA A 93 0.31 3.62 -1.81
CA ALA A 93 -0.43 4.60 -1.02
C ALA A 93 -1.56 5.27 -1.82
N ASN A 94 -1.28 5.71 -3.05
CA ASN A 94 -2.27 6.30 -3.95
C ASN A 94 -3.40 5.33 -4.30
N ARG A 95 -3.07 4.05 -4.59
CA ARG A 95 -4.08 3.00 -4.82
C ARG A 95 -4.98 2.80 -3.61
N LYS A 96 -4.41 2.76 -2.40
CA LYS A 96 -5.19 2.64 -1.15
C LYS A 96 -6.10 3.84 -0.93
N LYS A 97 -5.61 5.07 -1.12
CA LYS A 97 -6.44 6.29 -1.03
C LYS A 97 -7.61 6.25 -2.02
N SER A 98 -7.33 5.93 -3.30
CA SER A 98 -8.35 5.83 -4.34
C SER A 98 -9.41 4.79 -4.00
N ASN A 99 -9.01 3.60 -3.51
CA ASN A 99 -9.96 2.54 -3.15
C ASN A 99 -10.86 2.94 -1.97
N LEU A 100 -10.29 3.53 -0.91
CA LEU A 100 -11.08 4.00 0.23
C LEU A 100 -12.08 5.09 -0.18
N ALA A 101 -11.65 6.03 -1.03
CA ALA A 101 -12.53 7.07 -1.55
C ALA A 101 -13.70 6.48 -2.36
N LYS A 102 -13.44 5.45 -3.18
CA LYS A 102 -14.47 4.75 -3.95
C LYS A 102 -15.50 4.08 -3.05
N TRP A 103 -15.08 3.45 -1.96
CA TRP A 103 -16.00 2.80 -1.03
C TRP A 103 -16.91 3.80 -0.32
N VAL A 104 -16.34 4.90 0.19
CA VAL A 104 -17.13 5.98 0.84
C VAL A 104 -18.04 6.67 -0.16
N LYS A 105 -17.56 6.94 -1.38
CA LYS A 105 -18.40 7.48 -2.46
C LYS A 105 -19.51 6.51 -2.86
N GLY A 106 -19.26 5.20 -2.87
CA GLY A 106 -20.25 4.17 -3.17
C GLY A 106 -21.45 4.22 -2.21
N MET A 107 -21.21 4.45 -0.91
CA MET A 107 -22.29 4.74 0.06
C MET A 107 -23.03 6.03 -0.26
N GLY A 108 -22.30 7.14 -0.47
CA GLY A 108 -22.91 8.44 -0.75
C GLY A 108 -23.71 8.45 -2.05
N ALA A 109 -23.26 7.73 -3.07
CA ALA A 109 -23.97 7.53 -4.33
C ALA A 109 -25.19 6.61 -4.17
N ALA A 110 -25.12 5.58 -3.32
CA ALA A 110 -26.28 4.78 -2.97
C ALA A 110 -27.34 5.58 -2.18
N ALA A 111 -26.93 6.56 -1.36
CA ALA A 111 -27.83 7.50 -0.70
C ALA A 111 -28.40 8.55 -1.68
N ALA A 112 -27.56 9.15 -2.54
CA ALA A 112 -27.98 10.16 -3.52
C ALA A 112 -28.84 9.57 -4.66
N ALA A 113 -28.64 8.31 -5.05
CA ALA A 113 -29.49 7.61 -6.00
C ALA A 113 -30.90 7.34 -5.46
N ARG A 114 -31.10 7.40 -4.13
CA ARG A 114 -32.43 7.31 -3.51
C ARG A 114 -33.18 8.65 -3.53
N GLU A 115 -32.48 9.78 -3.56
CA GLU A 115 -33.09 11.12 -3.66
C GLU A 115 -33.17 11.67 -5.11
N GLY A 116 -32.44 11.07 -6.05
CA GLY A 116 -32.28 11.57 -7.42
C GLY A 116 -33.40 11.28 -8.43
N VAL A 117 -34.56 10.73 -8.05
CA VAL A 117 -35.67 10.49 -9.00
C VAL A 117 -36.43 11.80 -9.36
N ALA A 118 -36.24 12.90 -8.63
CA ALA A 118 -37.04 14.12 -8.82
C ALA A 118 -36.34 15.31 -9.55
N ALA A 119 -35.03 15.29 -9.81
CA ALA A 119 -34.29 16.53 -10.17
C ALA A 119 -33.67 16.57 -11.59
N LYS A 120 -34.22 15.84 -12.56
CA LYS A 120 -33.73 15.89 -13.96
C LYS A 120 -34.62 16.76 -14.86
N THR A 121 -34.55 18.08 -14.72
CA THR A 121 -34.89 19.04 -15.80
C THR A 121 -34.32 20.43 -15.51
N LYS A 122 -33.14 20.76 -16.04
CA LYS A 122 -32.93 21.89 -16.98
C LYS A 122 -31.45 22.01 -17.37
N LYS A 123 -31.27 21.98 -18.67
CA LYS A 123 -30.08 22.15 -19.52
C LYS A 123 -29.66 23.62 -19.56
N THR A 124 -28.36 23.91 -19.62
CA THR A 124 -27.78 24.88 -20.57
C THR A 124 -26.35 24.49 -20.96
N ASP A 125 -26.22 24.12 -22.23
CA ASP A 125 -24.99 24.07 -23.00
C ASP A 125 -24.52 25.50 -23.34
N ALA A 126 -23.20 25.76 -23.33
CA ALA A 126 -22.45 26.48 -24.38
C ALA A 126 -21.05 26.94 -23.91
N ALA A 127 -20.02 26.51 -24.68
CA ALA A 127 -18.83 27.25 -25.19
C ALA A 127 -18.02 28.21 -24.28
N LYS A 128 -16.71 28.45 -24.40
CA LYS A 128 -15.53 27.94 -25.15
C LYS A 128 -14.42 28.94 -24.78
N ASN A 129 -13.22 28.48 -24.39
CA ASN A 129 -11.98 29.09 -24.90
C ASN A 129 -10.80 28.13 -24.76
N THR A 130 -10.05 28.07 -25.84
CA THR A 130 -8.90 27.26 -26.21
C THR A 130 -7.68 28.17 -26.42
N SER A 131 -6.52 27.76 -25.93
CA SER A 131 -5.21 27.98 -26.57
C SER A 131 -4.31 26.84 -26.09
N GLY A 132 -3.95 25.83 -26.90
CA GLY A 132 -3.17 25.90 -28.15
C GLY A 132 -1.68 25.87 -27.76
N THR A 133 -0.81 24.94 -28.17
CA THR A 133 -0.69 24.16 -29.41
C THR A 133 0.40 23.08 -29.19
N LYS A 134 0.09 21.79 -29.30
CA LYS A 134 0.43 20.84 -30.39
C LYS A 134 1.92 20.72 -30.78
N THR A 135 2.43 19.48 -30.69
CA THR A 135 2.84 18.60 -31.82
C THR A 135 3.07 17.21 -31.21
N GLY A 136 2.26 16.16 -31.44
CA GLY A 136 2.09 15.43 -32.71
C GLY A 136 3.41 14.73 -33.04
N GLY A 137 3.64 13.42 -32.86
CA GLY A 137 2.78 12.25 -33.03
C GLY A 137 3.31 11.46 -34.22
N ALA A 138 4.03 10.35 -34.01
CA ALA A 138 4.28 9.36 -35.06
C ALA A 138 4.64 8.00 -34.44
N LYS A 139 3.68 7.08 -34.49
CA LYS A 139 3.90 5.65 -34.36
C LYS A 139 4.67 5.22 -35.61
N LYS A 140 5.91 4.74 -35.50
CA LYS A 140 6.56 3.99 -36.58
C LYS A 140 7.09 2.67 -36.03
N SER A 141 6.49 1.63 -36.56
CA SER A 141 6.83 0.22 -36.50
C SER A 141 8.26 -0.06 -36.98
N SER A 142 8.70 -1.28 -36.66
CA SER A 142 9.67 -2.10 -37.39
C SER A 142 11.12 -1.62 -37.49
N ALA A 143 11.99 -2.38 -36.82
CA ALA A 143 13.30 -2.81 -37.33
C ALA A 143 14.16 -1.75 -38.05
N ALA A 144 14.98 -1.00 -37.29
CA ALA A 144 16.30 -0.50 -37.71
C ALA A 144 16.88 0.47 -36.66
N LYS A 145 17.46 -0.04 -35.57
CA LYS A 145 18.55 0.69 -34.86
C LYS A 145 19.43 -0.23 -34.03
N ALA A 146 19.99 -1.23 -34.70
CA ALA A 146 21.04 -2.11 -34.16
C ALA A 146 22.48 -1.58 -34.42
N ALA A 147 22.66 -0.32 -34.87
CA ALA A 147 23.96 0.12 -35.40
C ALA A 147 24.57 1.41 -34.79
N ALA A 148 24.20 1.82 -33.56
CA ALA A 148 24.77 3.04 -32.96
C ALA A 148 25.22 2.89 -31.49
N LYS A 149 25.45 1.66 -31.00
CA LYS A 149 25.91 1.38 -29.62
C LYS A 149 27.44 1.24 -29.49
N THR A 150 28.19 1.62 -30.51
CA THR A 150 29.65 1.54 -30.55
C THR A 150 30.24 2.89 -30.91
N LYS A 151 30.12 3.89 -30.02
CA LYS A 151 30.97 5.11 -30.05
C LYS A 151 30.92 6.00 -28.79
N ASN A 152 30.35 5.54 -27.68
CA ASN A 152 30.45 6.28 -26.40
C ASN A 152 30.81 5.37 -25.22
N LYS A 153 31.92 4.63 -25.37
CA LYS A 153 32.60 3.89 -24.29
C LYS A 153 34.07 4.30 -24.15
N LYS A 154 34.46 5.45 -24.74
CA LYS A 154 35.85 5.95 -24.84
C LYS A 154 35.95 7.42 -24.43
N ALA A 155 35.28 7.83 -23.35
CA ALA A 155 35.35 9.22 -22.85
C ALA A 155 35.36 9.36 -21.31
N THR A 156 35.50 8.27 -20.56
CA THR A 156 35.69 8.34 -19.10
C THR A 156 36.74 7.32 -18.64
N SER A 157 37.93 7.48 -19.20
CA SER A 157 39.19 6.92 -18.72
C SER A 157 40.19 8.05 -18.87
N LYS A 158 40.90 8.39 -17.78
CA LYS A 158 41.85 9.51 -17.60
C LYS A 158 41.24 10.88 -17.23
N LYS A 159 41.07 11.12 -15.93
CA LYS A 159 41.95 12.03 -15.16
C LYS A 159 41.84 11.71 -13.67
#